data_AF-A0A6L8U9M4-F1
#
_entry.id   AF-A0A6L8U9M4-F1
#
_cell.length_a   1.000
_cell.length_b   1.000
_cell.length_c   1.000
_cell.angle_alpha   90.00
_cell.angle_beta   90.00
_cell.angle_gamma   90.00
#
_symmetry.space_group_name_H-M   'P 1'
#
loop_
_entity.id
_entity.type
_entity.pdbx_description
1 polymer ?
#
loop_
_entity_poly.entity_id
_entity_poly.type
_entity_poly.pdbx_seq_one_letter_code
_entity_poly.pdbx_strand_id
1 'polypeptide(L)'
;MWTSTPTRDVYRLSPGEYTLYVKSRTFTGEESDIEAIAFTVLPKYYQTRFFIIGLIVLFLVSILMLFQWTRFLHAKTRFKLESIINKRTEELVKEKEKTENLLARVLPKETAVELKEKGRVSTQRFQLVTVLFCDIEGFTKITDEINPEVLIDQLDQFFLYFDSVVEKYGIEKIKTIGDAYMCAGGIPKKNQTNPIEVVLVALEMMLYMKHITANKRQKSKVWDLRIGIDTGPVIAGVVGRNKLSYDIWGSTVNTASRMESSGEAGHINISENTHMLVKDFFICSFRGKIPIKNKGDIQMYFVNGIKPSLSEKMQGIVPNQDFFIQLQLIRLGDLESFILDKLEKGLPKNLYYHNLKHTIDVYTQVELIGRSENVTKEELLLLRTAALFHDAGHLIDYDTHEEMSVKLVNEILPQYQYSERQINIIAQLIMATKLPPNPTNLLEEIMCDADLDYLGRQDFLPVSNTLYKELHEHGKIGTEREWNEMQIKFINNHFYFTKTARKQRNVNKQSQLDKLRAWMDRN
;
A
#
# COMPACT_ATOMS: atom_id res chain seq x y z
N MET A 1 10.49 -0.28 -111.05
CA MET A 1 11.43 -1.05 -111.91
C MET A 1 10.61 -1.70 -113.00
N TRP A 2 10.96 -1.43 -114.25
CA TRP A 2 10.34 -2.04 -115.42
C TRP A 2 10.82 -3.48 -115.56
N THR A 3 9.92 -4.41 -115.86
CA THR A 3 10.24 -5.83 -116.04
C THR A 3 9.59 -6.30 -117.33
N SER A 4 10.23 -7.20 -118.08
CA SER A 4 9.68 -7.76 -119.33
C SER A 4 8.70 -8.92 -119.09
N THR A 5 8.49 -9.33 -117.85
CA THR A 5 7.56 -10.40 -117.45
C THR A 5 6.28 -9.82 -116.84
N PRO A 6 5.08 -10.32 -117.18
CA PRO A 6 3.82 -9.73 -116.74
C PRO A 6 3.46 -10.03 -115.26
N THR A 7 4.30 -10.75 -114.51
CA THR A 7 4.05 -11.13 -113.11
C THR A 7 5.19 -10.69 -112.19
N ARG A 8 4.84 -10.34 -110.95
CA ARG A 8 5.81 -10.00 -109.90
C ARG A 8 5.32 -10.44 -108.53
N ASP A 9 6.07 -11.32 -107.88
CA ASP A 9 5.74 -11.80 -106.55
C ASP A 9 6.27 -10.88 -105.45
N VAL A 10 5.46 -10.67 -104.42
CA VAL A 10 5.82 -9.88 -103.24
C VAL A 10 5.66 -10.77 -102.01
N TYR A 11 6.78 -11.07 -101.35
CA TYR A 11 6.83 -11.89 -100.14
C TYR A 11 7.22 -11.05 -98.91
N ARG A 12 6.93 -11.57 -97.71
CA ARG A 12 7.32 -10.98 -96.41
C ARG A 12 6.72 -9.60 -96.13
N LEU A 13 5.49 -9.39 -96.55
CA LEU A 13 4.72 -8.22 -96.13
C LEU A 13 4.41 -8.32 -94.64
N SER A 14 4.72 -7.26 -93.90
CA SER A 14 4.28 -7.13 -92.51
C SER A 14 2.75 -6.99 -92.46
N PRO A 15 2.11 -7.22 -91.31
CA PRO A 15 0.68 -6.97 -91.18
C PRO A 15 0.36 -5.50 -91.48
N GLY A 16 -0.65 -5.26 -92.33
CA GLY A 16 -0.99 -3.91 -92.79
C GLY A 16 -1.85 -3.93 -94.06
N GLU A 17 -2.35 -2.76 -94.42
CA GLU A 17 -3.03 -2.53 -95.69
C GLU A 17 -2.02 -2.09 -96.74
N TYR A 18 -2.01 -2.78 -97.87
CA TYR A 18 -1.08 -2.52 -98.96
C TYR A 18 -1.84 -2.25 -100.23
N THR A 19 -1.41 -1.23 -100.96
CA THR A 19 -1.90 -0.93 -102.30
C THR A 19 -0.74 -1.03 -103.27
N LEU A 20 -0.82 -1.99 -104.19
CA LEU A 20 0.14 -2.16 -105.27
C LEU A 20 -0.26 -1.30 -106.46
N TYR A 21 0.64 -0.41 -106.87
CA TYR A 21 0.49 0.42 -108.06
C TYR A 21 1.28 -0.19 -109.21
N VAL A 22 0.64 -0.41 -110.36
CA VAL A 22 1.23 -1.06 -111.52
C VAL A 22 1.09 -0.16 -112.74
N LYS A 23 2.17 -0.03 -113.51
CA LYS A 23 2.24 0.73 -114.77
C LYS A 23 2.88 -0.15 -115.83
N SER A 24 2.47 -0.02 -117.08
CA SER A 24 3.05 -0.75 -118.22
C SER A 24 3.71 0.23 -119.21
N ARG A 25 4.68 -0.23 -120.00
CA ARG A 25 5.40 0.59 -120.99
C ARG A 25 5.61 -0.19 -122.28
N THR A 26 5.30 0.42 -123.42
CA THR A 26 5.48 -0.18 -124.74
C THR A 26 6.93 -0.05 -125.22
N PHE A 27 7.35 -0.88 -126.18
CA PHE A 27 8.74 -0.97 -126.63
C PHE A 27 9.30 0.32 -127.25
N THR A 28 8.43 1.17 -127.83
CA THR A 28 8.79 2.50 -128.38
C THR A 28 8.87 3.60 -127.31
N GLY A 29 8.44 3.31 -126.08
CA GLY A 29 8.70 4.15 -124.91
C GLY A 29 7.48 4.83 -124.29
N GLU A 30 6.25 4.63 -124.80
CA GLU A 30 5.02 5.17 -124.19
C GLU A 30 4.56 4.38 -122.96
N GLU A 31 4.19 5.06 -121.87
CA GLU A 31 3.78 4.43 -120.60
C GLU A 31 2.25 4.53 -120.39
N SER A 32 1.61 3.45 -119.90
CA SER A 32 0.17 3.40 -119.58
C SER A 32 -0.19 4.14 -118.29
N ASP A 33 -1.46 4.41 -118.02
CA ASP A 33 -1.86 4.90 -116.70
C ASP A 33 -1.59 3.87 -115.58
N ILE A 34 -1.45 4.37 -114.35
CA ILE A 34 -1.15 3.55 -113.17
C ILE A 34 -2.45 2.96 -112.61
N GLU A 35 -2.56 1.64 -112.53
CA GLU A 35 -3.66 0.95 -111.83
C GLU A 35 -3.24 0.52 -110.41
N ALA A 36 -4.20 0.48 -109.48
CA ALA A 36 -3.94 0.21 -108.07
C ALA A 36 -4.78 -0.96 -107.53
N ILE A 37 -4.15 -1.93 -106.85
CA ILE A 37 -4.81 -3.09 -106.21
C ILE A 37 -4.52 -3.09 -104.71
N ALA A 38 -5.56 -3.05 -103.87
CA ALA A 38 -5.43 -3.05 -102.41
C ALA A 38 -5.73 -4.42 -101.77
N PHE A 39 -4.93 -4.83 -100.76
CA PHE A 39 -5.14 -6.04 -99.95
C PHE A 39 -4.56 -5.87 -98.54
N THR A 40 -5.00 -6.71 -97.59
CA THR A 40 -4.62 -6.59 -96.17
C THR A 40 -4.00 -7.88 -95.65
N VAL A 41 -2.89 -7.75 -94.93
CA VAL A 41 -2.21 -8.87 -94.25
C VAL A 41 -2.50 -8.81 -92.75
N LEU A 42 -3.07 -9.87 -92.17
CA LEU A 42 -3.43 -9.92 -90.74
C LEU A 42 -2.24 -10.31 -89.83
N PRO A 43 -2.17 -9.80 -88.59
CA PRO A 43 -1.11 -10.14 -87.64
C PRO A 43 -1.28 -11.54 -87.04
N LYS A 44 -0.17 -12.13 -86.58
CA LYS A 44 -0.18 -13.45 -85.92
C LYS A 44 -0.87 -13.38 -84.55
N TYR A 45 -1.54 -14.45 -84.11
CA TYR A 45 -2.38 -14.45 -82.91
C TYR A 45 -1.67 -13.97 -81.63
N TYR A 46 -0.38 -14.29 -81.45
CA TYR A 46 0.42 -13.88 -80.29
C TYR A 46 0.86 -12.40 -80.33
N GLN A 47 0.66 -11.72 -81.46
CA GLN A 47 0.85 -10.28 -81.62
C GLN A 47 -0.45 -9.49 -81.45
N THR A 48 -1.57 -10.19 -81.20
CA THR A 48 -2.84 -9.52 -80.92
C THR A 48 -2.82 -8.86 -79.55
N ARG A 49 -3.49 -7.72 -79.42
CA ARG A 49 -3.60 -6.99 -78.15
C ARG A 49 -4.21 -7.86 -77.05
N PHE A 50 -5.19 -8.71 -77.38
CA PHE A 50 -5.85 -9.60 -76.43
C PHE A 50 -4.89 -10.64 -75.82
N PHE A 51 -4.00 -11.23 -76.62
CA PHE A 51 -3.02 -12.20 -76.12
C PHE A 51 -2.00 -11.55 -75.17
N ILE A 52 -1.51 -10.36 -75.52
CA ILE A 52 -0.60 -9.57 -74.67
C ILE A 52 -1.29 -9.17 -73.36
N ILE A 53 -2.55 -8.72 -73.42
CA ILE A 53 -3.35 -8.40 -72.23
C ILE A 53 -3.53 -9.65 -71.35
N GLY A 54 -3.81 -10.81 -71.93
CA GLY A 54 -3.92 -12.08 -71.20
C GLY A 54 -2.64 -12.46 -70.45
N LEU A 55 -1.47 -12.27 -71.07
CA LEU A 55 -0.16 -12.48 -70.43
C LEU A 55 0.07 -11.51 -69.26
N ILE A 56 -0.27 -10.23 -69.42
CA ILE A 56 -0.15 -9.22 -68.36
C ILE A 56 -1.07 -9.57 -67.18
N VAL A 57 -2.31 -9.98 -67.45
CA VAL A 57 -3.26 -10.40 -66.40
C VAL A 57 -2.72 -11.62 -65.64
N LEU A 58 -2.19 -12.62 -66.35
CA LEU A 58 -1.63 -13.83 -65.72
C LEU A 58 -0.40 -13.48 -64.85
N PHE A 59 0.44 -12.55 -65.30
CA PHE A 59 1.57 -12.04 -64.54
C PHE A 59 1.13 -11.26 -63.27
N LEU A 60 0.07 -10.45 -63.36
CA LEU A 60 -0.48 -9.74 -62.20
C LEU A 60 -1.07 -10.73 -61.17
N VAL A 61 -1.77 -11.77 -61.64
CA VAL A 61 -2.32 -12.82 -60.77
C VAL A 61 -1.20 -13.59 -60.05
N SER A 62 -0.10 -13.91 -60.73
CA SER A 62 1.01 -14.62 -60.10
C SER A 62 1.72 -13.76 -59.04
N ILE A 63 1.88 -12.46 -59.27
CA ILE A 63 2.38 -11.50 -58.27
C ILE A 63 1.46 -11.46 -57.06
N LEU A 64 0.14 -11.36 -57.26
CA LEU A 64 -0.84 -11.35 -56.17
C LEU A 64 -0.80 -12.64 -55.35
N MET A 65 -0.68 -13.81 -56.00
CA MET A 65 -0.52 -15.09 -55.30
C MET A 65 0.76 -15.13 -54.46
N LEU A 66 1.89 -14.65 -55.00
CA LEU A 66 3.16 -14.61 -54.28
C LEU A 66 3.09 -13.66 -53.06
N PHE A 67 2.39 -12.53 -53.20
CA PHE A 67 2.11 -11.62 -52.10
C PHE A 67 1.22 -12.26 -51.02
N GLN A 68 0.16 -12.97 -51.39
CA GLN A 68 -0.69 -13.69 -50.43
C GLN A 68 0.09 -14.81 -49.71
N TRP A 69 0.92 -15.56 -50.44
CA TRP A 69 1.74 -16.64 -49.90
C TRP A 69 2.76 -16.13 -48.86
N THR A 70 3.49 -15.06 -49.18
CA THR A 70 4.45 -14.44 -48.26
C THR A 70 3.75 -13.92 -47.00
N ARG A 71 2.58 -13.29 -47.15
CA ARG A 71 1.74 -12.88 -45.99
C ARG A 71 1.32 -14.05 -45.13
N PHE A 72 0.90 -15.17 -45.71
CA PHE A 72 0.53 -16.38 -44.97
C PHE A 72 1.71 -16.96 -44.18
N LEU A 73 2.89 -17.06 -44.79
CA LEU A 73 4.11 -17.51 -44.11
C LEU A 73 4.51 -16.57 -42.96
N HIS A 74 4.41 -15.25 -43.17
CA HIS A 74 4.65 -14.25 -42.13
C HIS A 74 3.64 -14.35 -40.98
N ALA A 75 2.36 -14.59 -41.26
CA ALA A 75 1.35 -14.80 -40.22
C ALA A 75 1.63 -16.07 -39.40
N LYS A 76 1.98 -17.18 -40.06
CA LYS A 76 2.30 -18.45 -39.39
C LYS A 76 3.55 -18.34 -38.50
N THR A 77 4.58 -17.65 -38.98
CA THR A 77 5.81 -17.41 -38.20
C THR A 77 5.56 -16.49 -37.01
N ARG A 78 4.77 -15.42 -37.18
CA ARG A 78 4.33 -14.55 -36.07
C ARG A 78 3.55 -15.31 -35.01
N PHE A 79 2.56 -16.11 -35.40
CA PHE A 79 1.79 -16.93 -34.47
C PHE A 79 2.66 -17.90 -33.66
N LYS A 80 3.60 -18.58 -34.33
CA LYS A 80 4.56 -19.47 -33.66
C LYS A 80 5.47 -18.70 -32.70
N LEU A 81 5.94 -17.52 -33.10
CA LEU A 81 6.80 -16.67 -32.27
C LEU A 81 6.04 -16.14 -31.05
N GLU A 82 4.81 -15.65 -31.22
CA GLU A 82 3.93 -15.22 -30.13
C GLU A 82 3.66 -16.37 -29.15
N SER A 83 3.40 -17.58 -29.64
CA SER A 83 3.22 -18.76 -28.79
C SER A 83 4.48 -19.09 -27.98
N ILE A 84 5.66 -19.03 -28.59
CA ILE A 84 6.94 -19.25 -27.91
C ILE A 84 7.21 -18.15 -26.88
N ILE A 85 6.99 -16.89 -27.24
CA ILE A 85 7.14 -15.74 -26.32
C ILE A 85 6.21 -15.92 -25.13
N ASN A 86 4.91 -16.19 -25.35
CA ASN A 86 3.95 -16.37 -24.27
C ASN A 86 4.36 -17.51 -23.33
N LYS A 87 4.81 -18.65 -23.87
CA LYS A 87 5.29 -19.77 -23.05
C LYS A 87 6.53 -19.40 -22.23
N ARG A 88 7.50 -18.70 -22.84
CA ARG A 88 8.71 -18.23 -22.15
C ARG A 88 8.40 -17.20 -21.08
N THR A 89 7.48 -16.28 -21.36
CA THR A 89 7.00 -15.28 -20.40
C THR A 89 6.32 -15.96 -19.21
N GLU A 90 5.50 -16.99 -19.45
CA GLU A 90 4.87 -17.77 -18.38
C GLU A 90 5.88 -18.53 -17.52
N GLU A 91 6.87 -19.20 -18.14
CA GLU A 91 7.97 -19.87 -17.44
C GLU A 91 8.78 -18.88 -16.59
N LEU A 92 9.11 -17.72 -17.14
CA LEU A 92 9.83 -16.65 -16.43
C LEU A 92 9.02 -16.10 -15.25
N VAL A 93 7.71 -15.93 -15.40
CA VAL A 93 6.83 -15.50 -14.29
C VAL A 93 6.84 -16.54 -13.18
N LYS A 94 6.68 -17.82 -13.50
CA LYS A 94 6.73 -18.92 -12.51
C LYS A 94 8.08 -19.01 -11.79
N GLU A 95 9.18 -18.86 -12.52
CA GLU A 95 10.52 -18.88 -11.95
C GLU A 95 10.78 -17.66 -11.05
N LYS A 96 10.30 -16.49 -11.47
CA LYS A 96 10.36 -15.25 -10.67
C LYS A 96 9.57 -15.40 -9.38
N GLU A 97 8.32 -15.88 -9.44
CA GLU A 97 7.49 -16.12 -8.26
C GLU A 97 8.13 -17.12 -7.29
N LYS A 98 8.70 -18.21 -7.81
CA LYS A 98 9.43 -19.19 -6.99
C LYS A 98 10.62 -18.57 -6.28
N THR A 99 11.38 -17.73 -6.97
CA THR A 99 12.55 -17.04 -6.41
C THR A 99 12.14 -16.02 -5.35
N GLU A 100 11.08 -15.24 -5.59
CA GLU A 100 10.56 -14.26 -4.64
C GLU A 100 9.99 -14.94 -3.38
N ASN A 101 9.27 -16.05 -3.53
CA ASN A 101 8.75 -16.84 -2.41
C ASN A 101 9.87 -17.46 -1.56
N LEU A 102 10.94 -17.95 -2.18
CA LEU A 102 12.09 -18.47 -1.44
C LEU A 102 12.82 -17.36 -0.69
N LEU A 103 12.99 -16.19 -1.31
CA LEU A 103 13.65 -15.05 -0.68
C LEU A 103 12.86 -14.52 0.53
N ALA A 104 11.53 -14.45 0.41
CA ALA A 104 10.63 -14.03 1.48
C ALA A 104 10.61 -14.98 2.69
N ARG A 105 11.01 -16.26 2.52
CA ARG A 105 11.16 -17.21 3.62
C ARG A 105 12.47 -17.05 4.39
N VAL A 106 13.45 -16.36 3.82
CA VAL A 106 14.79 -16.19 4.41
C VAL A 106 14.97 -14.80 4.99
N LEU A 107 14.38 -13.79 4.35
CA LEU A 107 14.52 -12.39 4.73
C LEU A 107 13.15 -11.71 4.79
N PRO A 108 12.96 -10.77 5.72
CA PRO A 108 11.78 -9.92 5.71
C PRO A 108 11.61 -9.20 4.36
N LYS A 109 10.37 -9.00 3.92
CA LYS A 109 10.05 -8.51 2.56
C LYS A 109 10.79 -7.22 2.18
N GLU A 110 10.85 -6.24 3.07
CA GLU A 110 11.52 -4.95 2.82
C GLU A 110 13.05 -5.13 2.70
N THR A 111 13.62 -5.98 3.54
CA THR A 111 15.04 -6.35 3.53
C THR A 111 15.41 -7.10 2.25
N ALA A 112 14.54 -7.99 1.76
CA ALA A 112 14.71 -8.70 0.50
C ALA A 112 14.72 -7.75 -0.71
N VAL A 113 13.82 -6.75 -0.72
CA VAL A 113 13.77 -5.72 -1.75
C VAL A 113 15.04 -4.87 -1.73
N GLU A 114 15.48 -4.41 -0.56
CA GLU A 114 16.72 -3.64 -0.44
C GLU A 114 17.94 -4.43 -0.96
N LEU A 115 18.02 -5.72 -0.62
CA LEU A 115 19.08 -6.59 -1.10
C LEU A 115 19.08 -6.73 -2.62
N LYS A 116 17.90 -6.87 -3.24
CA LYS A 116 17.74 -7.01 -4.69
C LYS A 116 18.15 -5.73 -5.44
N GLU A 117 17.83 -4.56 -4.89
CA GLU A 117 18.12 -3.28 -5.52
C GLU A 117 19.56 -2.81 -5.32
N LYS A 118 20.10 -2.98 -4.10
CA LYS A 118 21.41 -2.41 -3.72
C LYS A 118 22.53 -3.44 -3.62
N GLY A 119 22.22 -4.74 -3.71
CA GLY A 119 23.17 -5.84 -3.52
C GLY A 119 23.64 -6.03 -2.08
N ARG A 120 23.17 -5.21 -1.13
CA ARG A 120 23.48 -5.28 0.31
C ARG A 120 22.33 -4.68 1.13
N VAL A 121 22.17 -5.17 2.35
CA VAL A 121 21.20 -4.63 3.32
C VAL A 121 21.92 -3.74 4.30
N SER A 122 21.34 -2.58 4.60
CA SER A 122 21.87 -1.65 5.59
C SER A 122 21.46 -2.07 7.01
N THR A 123 22.36 -1.93 7.98
CA THR A 123 22.00 -2.13 9.39
C THR A 123 21.09 -0.99 9.85
N GLN A 124 19.98 -1.32 10.49
CA GLN A 124 18.99 -0.36 10.98
C GLN A 124 18.94 -0.37 12.51
N ARG A 125 18.82 0.81 13.11
CA ARG A 125 18.68 0.96 14.57
C ARG A 125 17.22 1.19 14.92
N PHE A 126 16.72 0.37 15.83
CA PHE A 126 15.37 0.46 16.39
C PHE A 126 15.46 0.79 17.87
N GLN A 127 14.67 1.75 18.35
CA GLN A 127 14.74 2.20 19.74
C GLN A 127 13.80 1.43 20.67
N LEU A 128 12.68 0.94 20.14
CA LEU A 128 11.64 0.25 20.88
C LEU A 128 11.37 -1.12 20.23
N VAL A 129 12.10 -2.15 20.68
CA VAL A 129 11.91 -3.53 20.23
C VAL A 129 11.73 -4.41 21.44
N THR A 130 10.70 -5.25 21.40
CA THR A 130 10.44 -6.25 22.44
C THR A 130 10.91 -7.59 21.93
N VAL A 131 11.91 -8.15 22.62
CA VAL A 131 12.54 -9.43 22.28
C VAL A 131 12.01 -10.50 23.22
N LEU A 132 11.57 -11.62 22.67
CA LEU A 132 11.11 -12.78 23.40
C LEU A 132 12.08 -13.95 23.16
N PHE A 133 12.53 -14.55 24.24
CA PHE A 133 13.18 -15.86 24.26
C PHE A 133 12.25 -16.85 24.95
N CYS A 134 12.10 -18.01 24.34
CA CYS A 134 11.32 -19.12 24.87
C CYS A 134 12.19 -20.37 24.84
N ASP A 135 12.29 -21.06 25.96
CA ASP A 135 13.01 -22.33 26.12
C ASP A 135 12.02 -23.42 26.55
N ILE A 136 12.18 -24.61 25.98
CA ILE A 136 11.31 -25.76 26.28
C ILE A 136 12.00 -26.60 27.36
N GLU A 137 11.51 -26.50 28.60
CA GLU A 137 12.09 -27.23 29.72
C GLU A 137 11.90 -28.75 29.52
N GLY A 138 12.95 -29.51 29.85
CA GLY A 138 12.94 -30.97 29.80
C GLY A 138 13.52 -31.53 28.51
N PHE A 139 13.65 -30.74 27.45
CA PHE A 139 14.20 -31.18 26.18
C PHE A 139 15.63 -31.74 26.32
N THR A 140 16.53 -30.99 26.95
CA THR A 140 17.94 -31.41 27.16
C THR A 140 18.10 -32.68 28.02
N LYS A 141 17.15 -32.99 28.91
CA LYS A 141 17.19 -34.21 29.75
C LYS A 141 16.59 -35.42 29.03
N ILE A 142 15.86 -35.19 27.94
CA ILE A 142 15.07 -36.20 27.24
C ILE A 142 15.75 -36.65 25.94
N THR A 143 16.64 -35.82 25.38
CA THR A 143 17.48 -36.17 24.23
C THR A 143 18.24 -37.48 24.40
N ASP A 144 18.54 -37.87 25.64
CA ASP A 144 19.29 -39.10 25.96
C ASP A 144 18.39 -40.34 26.10
N GLU A 145 17.06 -40.17 26.25
CA GLU A 145 16.13 -41.26 26.55
C GLU A 145 15.08 -41.53 25.45
N ILE A 146 14.75 -40.54 24.62
CA ILE A 146 13.75 -40.66 23.54
C ILE A 146 14.45 -40.76 22.18
N ASN A 147 13.83 -41.45 21.22
CA ASN A 147 14.29 -41.47 19.83
C ASN A 147 14.41 -40.02 19.30
N PRO A 148 15.61 -39.58 18.88
CA PRO A 148 15.85 -38.22 18.37
C PRO A 148 14.89 -37.79 17.26
N GLU A 149 14.45 -38.71 16.39
CA GLU A 149 13.52 -38.38 15.29
C GLU A 149 12.15 -37.94 15.83
N VAL A 150 11.58 -38.70 16.77
CA VAL A 150 10.28 -38.37 17.39
C VAL A 150 10.35 -37.07 18.18
N LEU A 151 11.51 -36.79 18.77
CA LEU A 151 11.75 -35.57 19.53
C LEU A 151 11.81 -34.34 18.62
N ILE A 152 12.50 -34.45 17.47
CA ILE A 152 12.57 -33.40 16.46
C ILE A 152 11.19 -33.12 15.86
N ASP A 153 10.42 -34.16 15.54
CA ASP A 153 9.05 -33.99 15.00
C ASP A 153 8.13 -33.26 15.99
N GLN A 154 8.28 -33.51 17.29
CA GLN A 154 7.54 -32.79 18.33
C GLN A 154 7.94 -31.32 18.44
N LEU A 155 9.24 -31.00 18.36
CA LEU A 155 9.69 -29.62 18.31
C LEU A 155 9.18 -28.89 17.08
N ASP A 156 9.23 -29.53 15.91
CA ASP A 156 8.74 -28.94 14.67
C ASP A 156 7.25 -28.60 14.80
N GLN A 157 6.45 -29.49 15.40
CA GLN A 157 5.05 -29.22 15.70
C GLN A 157 4.85 -27.98 16.59
N PHE A 158 5.66 -27.82 17.65
CA PHE A 158 5.58 -26.65 18.53
C PHE A 158 6.00 -25.37 17.80
N PHE A 159 7.09 -25.41 17.05
CA PHE A 159 7.58 -24.26 16.30
C PHE A 159 6.65 -23.86 15.16
N LEU A 160 5.99 -24.80 14.49
CA LEU A 160 4.96 -24.48 13.50
C LEU A 160 3.77 -23.73 14.13
N TYR A 161 3.34 -24.14 15.33
CA TYR A 161 2.32 -23.40 16.06
C TYR A 161 2.82 -22.02 16.49
N PHE A 162 4.03 -21.92 17.03
CA PHE A 162 4.63 -20.65 17.43
C PHE A 162 4.77 -19.68 16.27
N ASP A 163 5.18 -20.18 15.10
CA ASP A 163 5.27 -19.42 13.84
C ASP A 163 3.90 -18.84 13.47
N SER A 164 2.82 -19.62 13.58
CA SER A 164 1.46 -19.13 13.30
C SER A 164 1.00 -18.04 14.28
N VAL A 165 1.40 -18.14 15.55
CA VAL A 165 1.06 -17.17 16.59
C VAL A 165 1.83 -15.86 16.37
N VAL A 166 3.14 -15.91 16.08
CA VAL A 166 3.91 -14.67 15.84
C VAL A 166 3.44 -13.97 14.56
N GLU A 167 3.10 -14.72 13.50
CA GLU A 167 2.61 -14.16 12.23
C GLU A 167 1.28 -13.42 12.43
N LYS A 168 0.35 -14.00 13.20
CA LYS A 168 -0.95 -13.38 13.56
C LYS A 168 -0.81 -11.99 14.19
N TYR A 169 0.25 -11.74 14.96
CA TYR A 169 0.51 -10.46 15.61
C TYR A 169 1.55 -9.59 14.89
N GLY A 170 2.01 -10.00 13.70
CA GLY A 170 3.02 -9.26 12.93
C GLY A 170 4.38 -9.17 13.64
N ILE A 171 4.72 -10.19 14.43
CA ILE A 171 5.99 -10.31 15.15
C ILE A 171 6.97 -11.11 14.29
N GLU A 172 8.21 -10.64 14.20
CA GLU A 172 9.22 -11.27 13.36
C GLU A 172 9.92 -12.42 14.12
N LYS A 173 9.93 -13.61 13.50
CA LYS A 173 10.79 -14.71 13.95
C LYS A 173 12.23 -14.40 13.61
N ILE A 174 13.11 -14.43 14.60
CA ILE A 174 14.54 -14.19 14.39
C ILE A 174 15.26 -15.48 14.03
N LYS A 175 15.22 -16.44 14.94
CA LYS A 175 15.89 -17.74 14.78
C LYS A 175 15.40 -18.74 15.82
N THR A 176 15.72 -20.00 15.58
CA THR A 176 15.71 -21.05 16.61
C THR A 176 17.15 -21.35 17.03
N ILE A 177 17.35 -21.67 18.31
CA ILE A 177 18.65 -22.01 18.88
C ILE A 177 18.48 -23.32 19.65
N GLY A 178 18.60 -24.44 18.96
CA GLY A 178 18.24 -25.74 19.54
C GLY A 178 16.74 -25.81 19.80
N ASP A 179 16.38 -26.05 21.06
CA ASP A 179 15.04 -26.02 21.64
C ASP A 179 14.50 -24.62 21.95
N ALA A 180 15.36 -23.60 21.91
CA ALA A 180 14.94 -22.23 22.15
C ALA A 180 14.37 -21.54 20.89
N TYR A 181 13.31 -20.77 21.09
CA TYR A 181 12.65 -19.96 20.08
C TYR A 181 12.85 -18.46 20.37
N MET A 182 13.27 -17.70 19.35
CA MET A 182 13.53 -16.27 19.46
C MET A 182 12.73 -15.48 18.43
N CYS A 183 11.94 -14.51 18.91
CA CYS A 183 11.19 -13.58 18.07
C CYS A 183 11.26 -12.15 18.65
N ALA A 184 10.93 -11.16 17.81
CA ALA A 184 10.94 -9.77 18.21
C ALA A 184 9.86 -8.94 17.51
N GLY A 185 9.16 -8.11 18.29
CA GLY A 185 8.20 -7.14 17.78
C GLY A 185 8.81 -5.73 17.66
N GLY A 186 8.25 -4.88 16.81
CA GLY A 186 8.83 -3.56 16.49
C GLY A 186 9.87 -3.58 15.37
N ILE A 187 10.01 -4.73 14.70
CA ILE A 187 10.88 -4.95 13.53
C ILE A 187 10.18 -5.89 12.53
N PRO A 188 10.51 -5.80 11.23
CA PRO A 188 11.29 -4.73 10.60
C PRO A 188 10.53 -3.38 10.59
N LYS A 189 9.21 -3.40 10.82
CA LYS A 189 8.37 -2.22 10.94
C LYS A 189 8.26 -1.76 12.39
N LYS A 190 8.46 -0.47 12.62
CA LYS A 190 8.31 0.15 13.94
C LYS A 190 6.83 0.24 14.31
N ASN A 191 6.51 -0.10 15.56
CA ASN A 191 5.19 0.11 16.16
C ASN A 191 5.32 0.23 17.69
N GLN A 192 4.48 1.02 18.33
CA GLN A 192 4.47 1.20 19.78
C GLN A 192 3.73 0.08 20.52
N THR A 193 2.86 -0.66 19.81
CA THR A 193 2.05 -1.76 20.39
C THR A 193 2.84 -3.03 20.67
N ASN A 194 4.05 -3.17 20.13
CA ASN A 194 4.83 -4.40 20.19
C ASN A 194 5.05 -5.01 21.59
N PRO A 195 5.25 -4.25 22.67
CA PRO A 195 5.42 -4.85 23.99
C PRO A 195 4.17 -5.62 24.44
N ILE A 196 2.98 -5.09 24.12
CA ILE A 196 1.69 -5.69 24.47
C ILE A 196 1.45 -6.93 23.60
N GLU A 197 1.69 -6.82 22.29
CA GLU A 197 1.50 -7.90 21.32
C GLU A 197 2.45 -9.08 21.60
N VAL A 198 3.71 -8.83 21.95
CA VAL A 198 4.67 -9.89 22.31
C VAL A 198 4.27 -10.61 23.61
N VAL A 199 3.74 -9.90 24.60
CA VAL A 199 3.22 -10.54 25.82
C VAL A 199 1.97 -11.38 25.53
N LEU A 200 1.09 -10.94 24.61
CA LEU A 200 -0.05 -11.75 24.14
C LEU A 200 0.42 -13.04 23.48
N VAL A 201 1.44 -12.96 22.63
CA VAL A 201 2.06 -14.14 22.02
C VAL A 201 2.60 -15.10 23.08
N ALA A 202 3.32 -14.59 24.09
CA ALA A 202 3.83 -15.42 25.18
C ALA A 202 2.70 -16.15 25.93
N LEU A 203 1.58 -15.47 26.19
CA LEU A 203 0.41 -16.07 26.83
C LEU A 203 -0.24 -17.16 25.94
N GLU A 204 -0.37 -16.92 24.64
CA GLU A 204 -0.95 -17.89 23.69
C GLU A 204 -0.05 -19.14 23.54
N MET A 205 1.27 -18.96 23.45
CA MET A 205 2.25 -20.06 23.47
C MET A 205 2.16 -20.89 24.77
N MET A 206 2.09 -20.22 25.92
CA MET A 206 1.97 -20.88 27.22
C MET A 206 0.66 -21.67 27.34
N LEU A 207 -0.45 -21.11 26.85
CA LEU A 207 -1.76 -21.77 26.88
C LEU A 207 -1.77 -23.03 25.99
N TYR A 208 -1.18 -22.95 24.80
CA TYR A 208 -1.06 -24.08 23.89
C TYR A 208 -0.29 -25.25 24.51
N MET A 209 0.85 -24.97 25.15
CA MET A 209 1.64 -26.00 25.82
C MET A 209 0.88 -26.64 26.99
N LYS A 210 0.14 -25.85 27.78
CA LYS A 210 -0.75 -26.38 28.82
C LYS A 210 -1.82 -27.33 28.25
N HIS A 211 -2.41 -26.99 27.11
CA HIS A 211 -3.40 -27.85 26.45
C HIS A 211 -2.81 -29.17 25.96
N ILE A 212 -1.62 -29.15 25.36
CA ILE A 212 -0.94 -30.37 24.89
C ILE A 212 -0.61 -31.29 26.07
N THR A 213 -0.05 -30.73 27.14
CA THR A 213 0.33 -31.49 28.34
C THR A 213 -0.90 -32.10 29.02
N ALA A 214 -2.04 -31.40 29.05
CA ALA A 214 -3.29 -31.92 29.60
C ALA A 214 -3.90 -33.07 28.76
N ASN A 215 -3.76 -33.02 27.44
CA ASN A 215 -4.35 -34.00 26.52
C ASN A 215 -3.52 -35.30 26.42
N LYS A 216 -2.20 -35.22 26.61
CA LYS A 216 -1.33 -36.40 26.65
C LYS A 216 -1.50 -37.11 28.01
N ARG A 217 -2.48 -38.01 28.13
CA ARG A 217 -2.73 -38.92 29.28
C ARG A 217 -1.56 -39.84 29.67
N GLN A 218 -0.39 -39.71 29.03
CA GLN A 218 0.80 -40.49 29.33
C GLN A 218 1.75 -39.67 30.20
N LYS A 219 2.27 -40.31 31.26
CA LYS A 219 3.37 -39.86 32.13
C LYS A 219 4.69 -39.55 31.39
N SER A 220 4.67 -39.31 30.08
CA SER A 220 5.81 -38.82 29.32
C SER A 220 5.99 -37.33 29.64
N LYS A 221 6.84 -37.08 30.64
CA LYS A 221 7.60 -35.86 30.95
C LYS A 221 6.99 -34.53 30.49
N VAL A 222 6.63 -33.72 31.49
CA VAL A 222 6.02 -32.39 31.37
C VAL A 222 6.85 -31.50 30.45
N TRP A 223 6.29 -31.11 29.31
CA TRP A 223 6.82 -30.03 28.48
C TRP A 223 6.26 -28.73 29.02
N ASP A 224 7.12 -27.91 29.63
CA ASP A 224 6.78 -26.56 30.06
C ASP A 224 7.64 -25.55 29.31
N LEU A 225 7.13 -24.32 29.20
CA LEU A 225 7.88 -23.21 28.62
C LEU A 225 8.46 -22.34 29.71
N ARG A 226 9.68 -21.89 29.50
CA ARG A 226 10.27 -20.77 30.23
C ARG A 226 10.42 -19.62 29.24
N ILE A 227 9.73 -18.51 29.51
CA ILE A 227 9.70 -17.35 28.59
C ILE A 227 10.34 -16.14 29.28
N GLY A 228 11.22 -15.46 28.56
CA GLY A 228 11.86 -14.21 28.96
C GLY A 228 11.63 -13.09 27.95
N ILE A 229 11.24 -11.91 28.42
CA ILE A 229 10.94 -10.76 27.56
C ILE A 229 11.64 -9.51 28.08
N ASP A 230 12.30 -8.78 27.18
CA ASP A 230 12.81 -7.42 27.44
C ASP A 230 12.49 -6.49 26.29
N THR A 231 12.29 -5.21 26.60
CA THR A 231 12.01 -4.15 25.65
C THR A 231 13.10 -3.09 25.70
N GLY A 232 13.63 -2.71 24.54
CA GLY A 232 14.68 -1.71 24.44
C GLY A 232 15.27 -1.58 23.04
N PRO A 233 16.37 -0.80 22.90
CA PRO A 233 16.97 -0.55 21.60
C PRO A 233 17.75 -1.76 21.08
N VAL A 234 17.69 -1.98 19.76
CA VAL A 234 18.45 -3.01 19.04
C VAL A 234 18.98 -2.47 17.71
N ILE A 235 19.98 -3.14 17.18
CA ILE A 235 20.44 -2.99 15.80
C ILE A 235 20.02 -4.24 15.06
N ALA A 236 19.31 -4.11 13.95
CA ALA A 236 18.93 -5.20 13.08
C ALA A 236 19.68 -5.13 11.75
N GLY A 237 19.90 -6.27 11.11
CA GLY A 237 20.60 -6.33 9.82
C GLY A 237 20.74 -7.75 9.31
N VAL A 238 21.26 -7.88 8.08
CA VAL A 238 21.53 -9.18 7.46
C VAL A 238 23.00 -9.53 7.60
N VAL A 239 23.27 -10.75 8.06
CA VAL A 239 24.62 -11.31 8.17
C VAL A 239 24.76 -12.52 7.24
N GLY A 240 25.99 -12.75 6.80
CA GLY A 240 26.37 -13.85 5.92
C GLY A 240 26.55 -13.42 4.47
N ARG A 241 27.39 -14.15 3.74
CA ARG A 241 27.57 -13.96 2.28
C ARG A 241 26.84 -15.03 1.48
N ASN A 242 26.95 -16.29 1.92
CA ASN A 242 26.35 -17.45 1.25
C ASN A 242 25.09 -17.97 1.96
N LYS A 243 25.00 -17.78 3.28
CA LYS A 243 23.84 -18.10 4.12
C LYS A 243 23.38 -16.81 4.77
N LEU A 244 22.48 -16.10 4.09
CA LEU A 244 21.94 -14.84 4.58
C LEU A 244 20.96 -15.14 5.71
N SER A 245 21.09 -14.39 6.82
CA SER A 245 20.17 -14.45 7.95
C SER A 245 19.94 -13.03 8.46
N TYR A 246 18.67 -12.68 8.63
CA TYR A 246 18.27 -11.46 9.32
C TYR A 246 18.38 -11.69 10.83
N ASP A 247 19.05 -10.78 11.54
CA ASP A 247 19.36 -10.95 12.95
C ASP A 247 19.41 -9.61 13.68
N ILE A 248 19.37 -9.66 15.01
CA ILE A 248 19.38 -8.50 15.90
C ILE A 248 20.46 -8.58 16.96
N TRP A 249 21.07 -7.43 17.26
CA TRP A 249 22.10 -7.29 18.29
C TRP A 249 21.78 -6.12 19.20
N GLY A 250 22.14 -6.27 20.47
CA GLY A 250 22.01 -5.20 21.45
C GLY A 250 21.96 -5.72 22.87
N SER A 251 22.09 -4.80 23.83
CA SER A 251 21.98 -5.15 25.24
C SER A 251 20.60 -5.69 25.62
N THR A 252 19.55 -5.31 24.89
CA THR A 252 18.17 -5.79 25.02
C THR A 252 18.07 -7.28 24.74
N VAL A 253 18.71 -7.77 23.67
CA VAL A 253 18.74 -9.21 23.33
C VAL A 253 19.37 -10.02 24.46
N ASN A 254 20.51 -9.55 24.99
CA ASN A 254 21.18 -10.20 26.12
C ASN A 254 20.36 -10.16 27.41
N THR A 255 19.56 -9.10 27.60
CA THR A 255 18.71 -8.94 28.77
C THR A 255 17.50 -9.87 28.68
N ALA A 256 16.85 -9.97 27.52
CA ALA A 256 15.75 -10.91 27.27
C ALA A 256 16.19 -12.37 27.47
N SER A 257 17.35 -12.77 26.94
CA SER A 257 17.93 -14.10 27.19
C SER A 257 18.23 -14.35 28.67
N ARG A 258 18.60 -13.31 29.44
CA ARG A 258 18.72 -13.44 30.90
C ARG A 258 17.36 -13.54 31.60
N MET A 259 16.34 -12.82 31.14
CA MET A 259 14.98 -12.97 31.67
C MET A 259 14.47 -14.40 31.47
N GLU A 260 14.81 -15.03 30.34
CA GLU A 260 14.44 -16.41 30.05
C GLU A 260 15.20 -17.36 30.97
N SER A 261 16.53 -17.36 30.94
CA SER A 261 17.35 -18.29 31.73
C SER A 261 17.21 -18.14 33.26
N SER A 262 16.82 -16.96 33.76
CA SER A 262 16.50 -16.73 35.19
C SER A 262 15.01 -16.88 35.52
N GLY A 263 14.18 -17.19 34.53
CA GLY A 263 12.76 -17.44 34.68
C GLY A 263 12.48 -18.82 35.28
N GLU A 264 11.20 -19.07 35.53
CA GLU A 264 10.68 -20.35 36.00
C GLU A 264 9.86 -21.00 34.90
N ALA A 265 9.88 -22.33 34.84
CA ALA A 265 9.03 -23.05 33.90
C ALA A 265 7.54 -22.83 34.19
N GLY A 266 6.74 -22.78 33.13
CA GLY A 266 5.33 -22.43 33.18
C GLY A 266 5.04 -20.94 33.39
N HIS A 267 6.07 -20.09 33.45
CA HIS A 267 5.94 -18.66 33.72
C HIS A 267 6.54 -17.78 32.62
N ILE A 268 5.99 -16.57 32.49
CA ILE A 268 6.47 -15.52 31.59
C ILE A 268 7.19 -14.48 32.46
N ASN A 269 8.50 -14.38 32.31
CA ASN A 269 9.35 -13.45 33.04
C ASN A 269 9.67 -12.22 32.19
N ILE A 270 9.42 -11.04 32.72
CA ILE A 270 9.62 -9.77 32.01
C ILE A 270 10.51 -8.82 32.82
N SER A 271 11.28 -7.99 32.11
CA SER A 271 12.08 -6.94 32.74
C SER A 271 11.21 -5.77 33.22
N GLU A 272 11.80 -4.90 34.06
CA GLU A 272 11.20 -3.62 34.46
C GLU A 272 10.79 -2.75 33.28
N ASN A 273 11.63 -2.70 32.22
CA ASN A 273 11.36 -1.90 31.03
C ASN A 273 10.07 -2.36 30.34
N THR A 274 9.93 -3.67 30.14
CA THR A 274 8.71 -4.24 29.56
C THR A 274 7.53 -4.06 30.50
N HIS A 275 7.70 -4.28 31.81
CA HIS A 275 6.63 -4.10 32.80
C HIS A 275 6.02 -2.70 32.73
N MET A 276 6.85 -1.66 32.66
CA MET A 276 6.38 -0.28 32.59
C MET A 276 5.50 0.03 31.38
N LEU A 277 5.69 -0.70 30.27
CA LEU A 277 4.94 -0.54 29.03
C LEU A 277 3.66 -1.40 28.98
N VAL A 278 3.59 -2.47 29.78
CA VAL A 278 2.50 -3.46 29.68
C VAL A 278 1.62 -3.55 30.93
N LYS A 279 2.01 -2.92 32.06
CA LYS A 279 1.28 -2.95 33.35
C LYS A 279 -0.17 -2.48 33.26
N ASP A 280 -0.53 -1.70 32.24
CA ASP A 280 -1.91 -1.23 32.05
C ASP A 280 -2.81 -2.30 31.45
N PHE A 281 -2.25 -3.34 30.82
CA PHE A 281 -2.96 -4.42 30.17
C PHE A 281 -2.94 -5.74 30.95
N PHE A 282 -1.86 -6.03 31.67
CA PHE A 282 -1.64 -7.33 32.31
C PHE A 282 -1.47 -7.24 33.82
N ILE A 283 -1.81 -8.32 34.52
CA ILE A 283 -1.48 -8.51 35.94
C ILE A 283 -0.04 -9.00 36.03
N CYS A 284 0.81 -8.19 36.66
CA CYS A 284 2.21 -8.51 36.87
C CYS A 284 2.52 -8.61 38.37
N SER A 285 3.33 -9.59 38.77
CA SER A 285 3.84 -9.73 40.15
C SER A 285 5.35 -9.54 40.20
N PHE A 286 5.83 -8.71 41.12
CA PHE A 286 7.25 -8.52 41.34
C PHE A 286 7.91 -9.83 41.82
N ARG A 287 9.01 -10.23 41.16
CA ARG A 287 9.67 -11.51 41.42
C ARG A 287 11.05 -11.37 42.06
N GLY A 288 11.66 -10.19 42.01
CA GLY A 288 12.99 -9.94 42.52
C GLY A 288 13.85 -9.18 41.52
N LYS A 289 15.17 -9.26 41.69
CA LYS A 289 16.15 -8.60 40.83
C LYS A 289 17.22 -9.58 40.39
N ILE A 290 17.79 -9.35 39.21
CA ILE A 290 19.00 -10.06 38.76
C ILE A 290 20.11 -9.08 38.40
N PRO A 291 21.38 -9.44 38.67
CA PRO A 291 22.51 -8.66 38.22
C PRO A 291 22.72 -8.86 36.72
N ILE A 292 22.76 -7.76 35.97
CA ILE A 292 23.10 -7.76 34.55
C ILE A 292 24.44 -7.07 34.35
N LYS A 293 25.33 -7.76 33.62
CA LYS A 293 26.67 -7.26 33.29
C LYS A 293 26.56 -5.85 32.70
N ASN A 294 27.23 -4.89 33.33
CA ASN A 294 27.29 -3.48 32.92
C ASN A 294 25.95 -2.70 32.98
N LYS A 295 24.90 -3.23 33.62
CA LYS A 295 23.61 -2.54 33.83
C LYS A 295 23.15 -2.49 35.30
N GLY A 296 23.85 -3.18 36.20
CA GLY A 296 23.43 -3.30 37.60
C GLY A 296 22.26 -4.28 37.75
N ASP A 297 21.50 -4.11 38.84
CA ASP A 297 20.38 -5.00 39.15
C ASP A 297 19.11 -4.54 38.43
N ILE A 298 18.53 -5.42 37.61
CA ILE A 298 17.26 -5.18 36.91
C ILE A 298 16.15 -5.91 37.64
N GLN A 299 15.04 -5.20 37.87
CA GLN A 299 13.82 -5.79 38.45
C GLN A 299 13.11 -6.69 37.45
N MET A 300 12.56 -7.79 37.96
CA MET A 300 11.84 -8.78 37.17
C MET A 300 10.42 -8.95 37.70
N TYR A 301 9.51 -9.24 36.78
CA TYR A 301 8.11 -9.44 37.05
C TYR A 301 7.61 -10.68 36.31
N PHE A 302 6.69 -11.42 36.93
CA PHE A 302 5.93 -12.44 36.22
C PHE A 302 4.63 -11.87 35.67
N VAL A 303 4.27 -12.25 34.45
CA VAL A 303 2.97 -11.97 33.85
C VAL A 303 2.02 -13.12 34.19
N ASN A 304 0.97 -12.82 34.94
CA ASN A 304 0.01 -13.82 35.44
C ASN A 304 -1.24 -13.96 34.55
N GLY A 305 -1.47 -12.99 33.66
CA GLY A 305 -2.62 -12.96 32.76
C GLY A 305 -3.04 -11.54 32.40
N ILE A 306 -4.06 -11.44 31.56
CA ILE A 306 -4.69 -10.17 31.17
C ILE A 306 -5.48 -9.64 32.37
N LYS A 307 -5.54 -8.32 32.54
CA LYS A 307 -6.40 -7.72 33.57
C LYS A 307 -7.87 -8.16 33.38
N PRO A 308 -8.62 -8.49 34.45
CA PRO A 308 -9.99 -8.98 34.34
C PRO A 308 -10.91 -8.08 33.51
N SER A 309 -10.81 -6.76 33.68
CA SER A 309 -11.58 -5.76 32.93
C SER A 309 -11.28 -5.73 31.42
N LEU A 310 -10.12 -6.24 31.02
CA LEU A 310 -9.66 -6.30 29.63
C LEU A 310 -9.69 -7.73 29.06
N SER A 311 -10.38 -8.64 29.73
CA SER A 311 -10.46 -10.05 29.33
C SER A 311 -11.90 -10.53 29.21
N GLU A 312 -12.14 -11.47 28.31
CA GLU A 312 -13.45 -12.10 28.17
C GLU A 312 -13.84 -12.84 29.45
N LYS A 313 -15.09 -12.66 29.87
CA LYS A 313 -15.66 -13.30 31.08
C LYS A 313 -14.82 -13.07 32.35
N MET A 314 -13.95 -12.05 32.37
CA MET A 314 -13.04 -11.74 33.47
C MET A 314 -12.05 -12.87 33.83
N GLN A 315 -11.72 -13.74 32.88
CA GLN A 315 -10.87 -14.92 33.12
C GLN A 315 -9.36 -14.63 32.99
N GLY A 316 -8.97 -13.50 32.40
CA GLY A 316 -7.56 -13.15 32.21
C GLY A 316 -6.82 -13.93 31.10
N ILE A 317 -7.55 -14.66 30.26
CA ILE A 317 -6.98 -15.54 29.22
C ILE A 317 -7.09 -14.90 27.83
N VAL A 318 -8.32 -14.55 27.43
CA VAL A 318 -8.61 -14.01 26.08
C VAL A 318 -8.92 -12.51 26.20
N PRO A 319 -8.31 -11.64 25.38
CA PRO A 319 -8.59 -10.20 25.39
C PRO A 319 -10.03 -9.90 24.94
N ASN A 320 -10.68 -8.91 25.57
CA ASN A 320 -12.00 -8.44 25.17
C ASN A 320 -11.93 -7.19 24.26
N GLN A 321 -13.09 -6.61 23.90
CA GLN A 321 -13.16 -5.42 23.06
C GLN A 321 -12.42 -4.20 23.67
N ASP A 322 -12.52 -3.99 24.99
CA ASP A 322 -11.85 -2.87 25.68
C ASP A 322 -10.33 -2.97 25.59
N PHE A 323 -9.78 -4.19 25.61
CA PHE A 323 -8.36 -4.43 25.38
C PHE A 323 -7.95 -3.91 24.00
N PHE A 324 -8.69 -4.27 22.95
CA PHE A 324 -8.38 -3.88 21.59
C PHE A 324 -8.58 -2.38 21.36
N ILE A 325 -9.58 -1.75 21.98
CA ILE A 325 -9.75 -0.29 21.95
C ILE A 325 -8.54 0.39 22.60
N GLN A 326 -8.09 -0.10 23.76
CA GLN A 326 -6.92 0.46 24.44
C GLN A 326 -5.62 0.26 23.65
N LEU A 327 -5.47 -0.89 22.98
CA LEU A 327 -4.35 -1.15 22.07
C LEU A 327 -4.41 -0.22 20.85
N GLN A 328 -5.60 0.01 20.29
CA GLN A 328 -5.81 0.89 19.15
C GLN A 328 -5.51 2.36 19.49
N LEU A 329 -5.75 2.79 20.73
CA LEU A 329 -5.35 4.13 21.20
C LEU A 329 -3.83 4.32 21.23
N ILE A 330 -3.05 3.27 21.51
CA ILE A 330 -1.57 3.33 21.38
C ILE A 330 -1.19 3.43 19.90
N ARG A 331 -1.85 2.64 19.06
CA ARG A 331 -1.62 2.64 17.60
C ARG A 331 -1.98 3.97 16.94
N LEU A 332 -2.96 4.69 17.48
CA LEU A 332 -3.27 6.06 17.07
C LEU A 332 -2.05 7.00 17.24
N GLY A 333 -1.19 6.80 18.24
CA GLY A 333 0.01 7.61 18.41
C GLY A 333 1.05 7.44 17.29
N ASP A 334 1.19 6.22 16.76
CA ASP A 334 2.02 5.96 15.57
C ASP A 334 1.40 6.62 14.32
N LEU A 335 0.08 6.51 14.18
CA LEU A 335 -0.67 7.13 13.09
C LEU A 335 -0.60 8.66 13.12
N GLU A 336 -0.73 9.26 14.31
CA GLU A 336 -0.60 10.70 14.54
C GLU A 336 0.77 11.19 14.08
N SER A 337 1.84 10.53 14.53
CA SER A 337 3.21 10.87 14.14
C SER A 337 3.40 10.80 12.62
N PHE A 338 2.82 9.76 11.97
CA PHE A 338 2.90 9.58 10.52
C PHE A 338 2.16 10.67 9.74
N ILE A 339 0.92 10.99 10.13
CA ILE A 339 0.12 11.98 9.41
C ILE A 339 0.64 13.39 9.64
N LEU A 340 1.02 13.76 10.87
CA LEU A 340 1.56 15.10 11.14
C LEU A 340 2.86 15.34 10.36
N ASP A 341 3.77 14.36 10.29
CA ASP A 341 4.99 14.45 9.46
C ASP A 341 4.66 14.58 7.96
N LYS A 342 3.64 13.88 7.49
CA LYS A 342 3.17 13.96 6.10
C LYS A 342 2.59 15.33 5.77
N LEU A 343 1.80 15.91 6.69
CA LEU A 343 1.22 17.25 6.54
C LEU A 343 2.31 18.33 6.58
N GLU A 344 3.24 18.24 7.53
CA GLU A 344 4.35 19.19 7.67
C GLU A 344 5.20 19.30 6.40
N LYS A 345 5.48 18.15 5.76
CA LYS A 345 6.31 18.09 4.55
C LYS A 345 5.55 18.30 3.26
N GLY A 346 4.26 17.97 3.23
CA GLY A 346 3.48 17.85 2.01
C GLY A 346 2.52 19.00 1.72
N LEU A 347 2.08 19.75 2.73
CA LEU A 347 1.08 20.81 2.53
C LEU A 347 1.64 21.97 1.70
N PRO A 348 0.88 22.49 0.71
CA PRO A 348 1.24 23.71 -0.02
C PRO A 348 1.46 24.92 0.90
N LYS A 349 2.48 25.73 0.61
CA LYS A 349 2.85 26.90 1.46
C LYS A 349 1.82 28.04 1.45
N ASN A 350 0.93 28.05 0.47
CA ASN A 350 -0.16 29.01 0.34
C ASN A 350 -1.40 28.63 1.16
N LEU A 351 -1.39 27.48 1.85
CA LEU A 351 -2.40 27.13 2.87
C LEU A 351 -2.05 27.83 4.19
N TYR A 352 -2.55 29.06 4.37
CA TYR A 352 -2.29 29.83 5.59
C TYR A 352 -3.19 29.44 6.75
N TYR A 353 -4.41 28.95 6.48
CA TYR A 353 -5.36 28.51 7.50
C TYR A 353 -5.37 26.99 7.60
N HIS A 354 -5.60 26.26 6.51
CA HIS A 354 -5.65 24.78 6.48
C HIS A 354 -4.24 24.17 6.53
N ASN A 355 -3.49 24.53 7.58
CA ASN A 355 -2.12 24.12 7.83
C ASN A 355 -2.06 23.14 9.02
N LEU A 356 -0.86 22.63 9.30
CA LEU A 356 -0.61 21.69 10.40
C LEU A 356 -1.16 22.18 11.76
N LYS A 357 -1.07 23.50 12.04
CA LYS A 357 -1.57 24.07 13.30
C LYS A 357 -3.08 23.95 13.38
N HIS A 358 -3.82 24.21 12.31
CA HIS A 358 -5.28 24.03 12.29
C HIS A 358 -5.64 22.58 12.56
N THR A 359 -4.98 21.61 11.92
CA THR A 359 -5.21 20.19 12.20
C THR A 359 -5.01 19.83 13.68
N ILE A 360 -3.92 20.34 14.30
CA ILE A 360 -3.65 20.13 15.73
C ILE A 360 -4.71 20.80 16.62
N ASP A 361 -5.16 22.01 16.26
CA ASP A 361 -6.20 22.73 16.98
C ASP A 361 -7.51 21.93 16.97
N VAL A 362 -7.98 21.49 15.79
CA VAL A 362 -9.19 20.67 15.64
C VAL A 362 -9.07 19.36 16.40
N TYR A 363 -7.95 18.64 16.24
CA TYR A 363 -7.67 17.41 16.98
C TYR A 363 -7.77 17.58 18.50
N THR A 364 -7.22 18.69 19.01
CA THR A 364 -7.29 19.03 20.44
C THR A 364 -8.73 19.36 20.87
N GLN A 365 -9.46 20.14 20.08
CA GLN A 365 -10.85 20.50 20.41
C GLN A 365 -11.78 19.29 20.37
N VAL A 366 -11.63 18.40 19.40
CA VAL A 366 -12.38 17.14 19.35
C VAL A 366 -12.17 16.32 20.63
N GLU A 367 -10.94 16.24 21.15
CA GLU A 367 -10.67 15.53 22.39
C GLU A 367 -11.35 16.20 23.61
N LEU A 368 -11.27 17.53 23.71
CA LEU A 368 -11.86 18.30 24.81
C LEU A 368 -13.39 18.23 24.82
N ILE A 369 -14.02 18.47 23.66
CA ILE A 369 -15.48 18.42 23.50
C ILE A 369 -15.96 16.99 23.70
N GLY A 370 -15.34 15.99 23.06
CA GLY A 370 -15.74 14.58 23.19
C GLY A 370 -15.71 14.10 24.64
N ARG A 371 -14.66 14.44 25.41
CA ARG A 371 -14.60 14.10 26.83
C ARG A 371 -15.68 14.81 27.65
N SER A 372 -15.98 16.08 27.34
CA SER A 372 -17.01 16.86 28.03
C SER A 372 -18.43 16.36 27.76
N GLU A 373 -18.67 15.83 26.55
CA GLU A 373 -19.93 15.19 26.16
C GLU A 373 -20.02 13.71 26.60
N ASN A 374 -19.01 13.19 27.29
CA ASN A 374 -18.93 11.82 27.81
C ASN A 374 -19.04 10.72 26.74
N VAL A 375 -18.45 10.95 25.56
CA VAL A 375 -18.35 9.89 24.55
C VAL A 375 -17.47 8.74 25.05
N THR A 376 -17.74 7.53 24.56
CA THR A 376 -16.99 6.32 24.91
C THR A 376 -15.54 6.39 24.40
N LYS A 377 -14.66 5.51 24.90
CA LYS A 377 -13.26 5.44 24.44
C LYS A 377 -13.16 5.11 22.94
N GLU A 378 -14.05 4.26 22.43
CA GLU A 378 -14.09 3.93 21.00
C GLU A 378 -14.54 5.14 20.18
N GLU A 379 -15.61 5.82 20.59
CA GLU A 379 -16.08 7.02 19.90
C GLU A 379 -15.02 8.13 19.88
N LEU A 380 -14.32 8.34 21.01
CA LEU A 380 -13.22 9.30 21.09
C LEU A 380 -12.05 8.92 20.16
N LEU A 381 -11.73 7.63 20.05
CA LEU A 381 -10.73 7.13 19.10
C LEU A 381 -11.14 7.45 17.66
N LEU A 382 -12.40 7.21 17.27
CA LEU A 382 -12.90 7.50 15.92
C LEU A 382 -12.87 9.00 15.62
N LEU A 383 -13.34 9.81 16.57
CA LEU A 383 -13.32 11.26 16.51
C LEU A 383 -11.90 11.82 16.33
N ARG A 384 -10.94 11.42 17.16
CA ARG A 384 -9.53 11.83 17.04
C ARG A 384 -8.93 11.40 15.71
N THR A 385 -9.26 10.20 15.24
CA THR A 385 -8.79 9.71 13.94
C THR A 385 -9.37 10.56 12.80
N ALA A 386 -10.67 10.90 12.83
CA ALA A 386 -11.28 11.78 11.83
C ALA A 386 -10.65 13.17 11.85
N ALA A 387 -10.41 13.74 13.03
CA ALA A 387 -9.77 15.04 13.19
C ALA A 387 -8.34 15.08 12.64
N LEU A 388 -7.59 14.00 12.75
CA LEU A 388 -6.25 13.90 12.18
C LEU A 388 -6.26 13.96 10.65
N PHE A 389 -7.34 13.48 10.02
CA PHE A 389 -7.44 13.33 8.57
C PHE A 389 -8.32 14.37 7.87
N HIS A 390 -9.16 15.14 8.57
CA HIS A 390 -10.20 15.98 7.93
C HIS A 390 -9.66 16.86 6.80
N ASP A 391 -8.51 17.50 7.03
CA ASP A 391 -7.84 18.37 6.06
C ASP A 391 -6.71 17.69 5.28
N ALA A 392 -6.44 16.41 5.52
CA ALA A 392 -5.32 15.73 4.89
C ALA A 392 -5.43 15.65 3.36
N GLY A 393 -6.64 15.76 2.82
CA GLY A 393 -6.91 15.81 1.38
C GLY A 393 -6.34 17.04 0.67
N HIS A 394 -6.01 18.11 1.39
CA HIS A 394 -5.30 19.28 0.84
C HIS A 394 -3.89 18.94 0.32
N LEU A 395 -3.35 17.77 0.68
CA LEU A 395 -2.15 17.21 0.06
C LEU A 395 -2.34 16.84 -1.42
N ILE A 396 -3.58 16.69 -1.87
CA ILE A 396 -3.91 16.20 -3.22
C ILE A 396 -4.73 17.22 -4.00
N ASP A 397 -5.82 17.72 -3.40
CA ASP A 397 -6.71 18.69 -4.06
C ASP A 397 -7.26 19.70 -3.05
N TYR A 398 -7.44 20.94 -3.50
CA TYR A 398 -7.92 22.02 -2.64
C TYR A 398 -9.45 22.03 -2.51
N ASP A 399 -10.16 21.88 -3.63
CA ASP A 399 -11.62 22.10 -3.70
C ASP A 399 -12.43 20.89 -3.23
N THR A 400 -11.86 19.69 -3.28
CA THR A 400 -12.49 18.41 -2.89
C THR A 400 -11.72 17.71 -1.77
N HIS A 401 -11.10 18.50 -0.89
CA HIS A 401 -10.19 17.98 0.13
C HIS A 401 -10.89 16.99 1.07
N GLU A 402 -12.17 17.17 1.43
CA GLU A 402 -12.88 16.19 2.29
C GLU A 402 -13.02 14.83 1.59
N GLU A 403 -13.38 14.80 0.30
CA GLU A 403 -13.44 13.56 -0.46
C GLU A 403 -12.05 12.92 -0.62
N MET A 404 -11.01 13.73 -0.77
CA MET A 404 -9.63 13.26 -0.85
C MET A 404 -9.11 12.74 0.50
N SER A 405 -9.50 13.36 1.62
CA SER A 405 -9.26 12.90 2.98
C SER A 405 -9.88 11.52 3.21
N VAL A 406 -11.12 11.31 2.76
CA VAL A 406 -11.77 9.99 2.81
C VAL A 406 -11.03 8.94 1.98
N LYS A 407 -10.50 9.30 0.80
CA LYS A 407 -9.67 8.38 0.02
C LYS A 407 -8.39 7.99 0.77
N LEU A 408 -7.71 8.97 1.38
CA LEU A 408 -6.51 8.73 2.20
C LEU A 408 -6.81 7.81 3.39
N VAL A 409 -7.94 8.03 4.07
CA VAL A 409 -8.41 7.19 5.18
C VAL A 409 -8.59 5.74 4.75
N ASN A 410 -9.24 5.50 3.61
CA ASN A 410 -9.46 4.14 3.10
C ASN A 410 -8.16 3.42 2.71
N GLU A 411 -7.12 4.16 2.31
CA GLU A 411 -5.82 3.58 1.95
C GLU A 411 -4.93 3.31 3.16
N ILE A 412 -4.94 4.22 4.14
CA ILE A 412 -3.97 4.23 5.25
C ILE A 412 -4.48 3.44 6.46
N LEU A 413 -5.73 3.64 6.88
CA LEU A 413 -6.23 3.05 8.14
C LEU A 413 -6.23 1.51 8.20
N PRO A 414 -6.43 0.75 7.10
CA PRO A 414 -6.30 -0.72 7.14
C PRO A 414 -4.91 -1.19 7.61
N GLN A 415 -3.85 -0.44 7.31
CA GLN A 415 -2.48 -0.76 7.72
C GLN A 415 -2.28 -0.61 9.23
N TYR A 416 -3.16 0.14 9.89
CA TYR A 416 -3.23 0.34 11.33
C TYR A 416 -4.37 -0.46 11.97
N GLN A 417 -4.82 -1.54 11.31
CA GLN A 417 -5.81 -2.51 11.81
C GLN A 417 -7.17 -1.89 12.22
N TYR A 418 -7.58 -0.77 11.61
CA TYR A 418 -8.96 -0.30 11.72
C TYR A 418 -9.90 -1.22 10.94
N SER A 419 -11.05 -1.54 11.52
CA SER A 419 -12.09 -2.31 10.82
C SER A 419 -12.80 -1.46 9.76
N GLU A 420 -13.37 -2.08 8.73
CA GLU A 420 -14.17 -1.37 7.71
C GLU A 420 -15.31 -0.53 8.31
N ARG A 421 -15.96 -1.04 9.37
CA ARG A 421 -16.99 -0.29 10.11
C ARG A 421 -16.42 1.01 10.68
N GLN A 422 -15.26 0.95 11.33
CA GLN A 422 -14.63 2.13 11.93
C GLN A 422 -14.18 3.12 10.84
N ILE A 423 -13.60 2.62 9.75
CA ILE A 423 -13.19 3.43 8.58
C ILE A 423 -14.40 4.17 8.00
N ASN A 424 -15.54 3.50 7.83
CA ASN A 424 -16.76 4.12 7.32
C ASN A 424 -17.29 5.22 8.24
N ILE A 425 -17.27 5.01 9.56
CA ILE A 425 -17.67 6.05 10.53
C ILE A 425 -16.71 7.23 10.45
N ILE A 426 -15.40 7.00 10.42
CA ILE A 426 -14.39 8.06 10.30
C ILE A 426 -14.59 8.86 9.01
N ALA A 427 -14.88 8.19 7.90
CA ALA A 427 -15.19 8.85 6.63
C ALA A 427 -16.45 9.72 6.72
N GLN A 428 -17.51 9.25 7.38
CA GLN A 428 -18.73 10.05 7.62
C GLN A 428 -18.44 11.27 8.49
N LEU A 429 -17.63 11.14 9.54
CA LEU A 429 -17.22 12.26 10.39
C LEU A 429 -16.44 13.32 9.62
N ILE A 430 -15.53 12.92 8.73
CA ILE A 430 -14.81 13.86 7.85
C ILE A 430 -15.79 14.55 6.89
N MET A 431 -16.68 13.79 6.24
CA MET A 431 -17.65 14.40 5.32
C MET A 431 -18.63 15.36 6.00
N ALA A 432 -18.85 15.22 7.31
CA ALA A 432 -19.71 16.12 8.07
C ALA A 432 -19.13 17.55 8.21
N THR A 433 -17.81 17.73 8.08
CA THR A 433 -17.18 19.07 8.13
C THR A 433 -17.42 19.90 6.87
N LYS A 434 -17.84 19.25 5.78
CA LYS A 434 -18.12 19.93 4.51
C LYS A 434 -19.17 21.02 4.67
N LEU A 435 -18.86 22.22 4.18
CA LEU A 435 -19.78 23.36 4.30
C LEU A 435 -20.96 23.28 3.30
N PRO A 436 -22.20 23.61 3.72
CA PRO A 436 -22.61 23.93 5.08
C PRO A 436 -22.78 22.68 5.96
N PRO A 437 -22.40 22.73 7.26
CA PRO A 437 -22.45 21.57 8.13
C PRO A 437 -23.89 21.18 8.45
N ASN A 438 -24.19 19.89 8.40
CA ASN A 438 -25.50 19.33 8.73
C ASN A 438 -25.36 18.00 9.51
N PRO A 439 -24.84 18.04 10.74
CA PRO A 439 -24.59 16.84 11.53
C PRO A 439 -25.90 16.13 11.91
N THR A 440 -25.87 14.80 11.91
CA THR A 440 -27.02 13.91 12.17
C THR A 440 -26.95 13.21 13.52
N ASN A 441 -25.77 13.20 14.14
CA ASN A 441 -25.52 12.54 15.41
C ASN A 441 -24.46 13.31 16.22
N LEU A 442 -24.33 12.97 17.50
CA LEU A 442 -23.43 13.65 18.44
C LEU A 442 -21.96 13.68 17.97
N LEU A 443 -21.46 12.62 17.32
CA LEU A 443 -20.06 12.59 16.88
C LEU A 443 -19.82 13.59 15.74
N GLU A 444 -20.76 13.68 14.80
CA GLU A 444 -20.72 14.68 13.74
C GLU A 444 -20.87 16.10 14.32
N GLU A 445 -21.73 16.29 15.33
CA GLU A 445 -21.85 17.57 16.04
C GLU A 445 -20.52 18.00 16.67
N ILE A 446 -19.82 17.07 17.33
CA ILE A 446 -18.51 17.31 17.94
C ILE A 446 -17.49 17.70 16.87
N MET A 447 -17.47 16.99 15.74
CA MET A 447 -16.52 17.23 14.67
C MET A 447 -16.70 18.60 14.03
N CYS A 448 -17.95 18.97 13.69
CA CYS A 448 -18.29 20.28 13.14
C CYS A 448 -17.97 21.43 14.11
N ASP A 449 -18.29 21.25 15.40
CA ASP A 449 -18.02 22.26 16.42
C ASP A 449 -16.51 22.47 16.64
N ALA A 450 -15.72 21.40 16.58
CA ALA A 450 -14.28 21.47 16.73
C ALA A 450 -13.59 22.15 15.53
N ASP A 451 -14.02 21.86 14.31
CA ASP A 451 -13.49 22.48 13.09
C ASP A 451 -13.76 24.00 13.06
N LEU A 452 -14.96 24.41 13.49
CA LEU A 452 -15.38 25.81 13.56
C LEU A 452 -15.20 26.45 14.94
N ASP A 453 -14.36 25.85 15.80
CA ASP A 453 -14.12 26.35 17.17
C ASP A 453 -13.54 27.78 17.16
N TYR A 454 -12.72 28.11 16.15
CA TYR A 454 -12.05 29.41 16.03
C TYR A 454 -13.02 30.61 16.02
N LEU A 455 -14.27 30.41 15.59
CA LEU A 455 -15.29 31.47 15.55
C LEU A 455 -15.58 32.08 16.93
N GLY A 456 -15.38 31.31 18.00
CA GLY A 456 -15.56 31.76 19.39
C GLY A 456 -14.25 31.90 20.17
N ARG A 457 -13.09 31.76 19.53
CA ARG A 457 -11.78 31.94 20.19
C ARG A 457 -11.41 33.42 20.29
N GLN A 458 -10.47 33.70 21.18
CA GLN A 458 -9.95 35.07 21.36
C GLN A 458 -9.06 35.51 20.19
N ASP A 459 -8.39 34.56 19.54
CA ASP A 459 -7.53 34.76 18.36
C ASP A 459 -8.30 34.71 17.03
N PHE A 460 -9.63 34.86 17.07
CA PHE A 460 -10.50 34.84 15.89
C PHE A 460 -10.00 35.75 14.76
N LEU A 461 -9.65 37.02 15.05
CA LEU A 461 -9.22 37.98 14.01
C LEU A 461 -7.93 37.53 13.29
N PRO A 462 -6.82 37.22 13.99
CA PRO A 462 -5.63 36.64 13.35
C PRO A 462 -5.94 35.42 12.47
N VAL A 463 -6.79 34.51 12.95
CA VAL A 463 -7.10 33.25 12.25
C VAL A 463 -8.02 33.49 11.04
N SER A 464 -9.01 34.38 11.18
CA SER A 464 -9.86 34.83 10.09
C SER A 464 -9.03 35.49 8.98
N ASN A 465 -8.02 36.30 9.35
CA ASN A 465 -7.11 36.91 8.39
C ASN A 465 -6.25 35.88 7.65
N THR A 466 -5.82 34.79 8.30
CA THR A 466 -5.12 33.70 7.61
C THR A 466 -6.03 33.00 6.60
N LEU A 467 -7.30 32.78 6.95
CA LEU A 467 -8.27 32.17 6.04
C LEU A 467 -8.60 33.10 4.86
N TYR A 468 -8.76 34.40 5.10
CA TYR A 468 -8.90 35.40 4.05
C TYR A 468 -7.72 35.36 3.07
N LYS A 469 -6.49 35.38 3.60
CA LYS A 469 -5.28 35.38 2.77
C LYS A 469 -5.22 34.14 1.88
N GLU A 470 -5.53 32.98 2.44
CA GLU A 470 -5.59 31.73 1.68
C GLU A 470 -6.65 31.78 0.57
N LEU A 471 -7.90 32.11 0.92
CA LEU A 471 -8.99 32.20 -0.06
C LEU A 471 -8.71 33.24 -1.15
N HIS A 472 -8.05 34.35 -0.79
CA HIS A 472 -7.66 35.40 -1.72
C HIS A 472 -6.60 34.90 -2.72
N GLU A 473 -5.56 34.23 -2.24
CA GLU A 473 -4.53 33.63 -3.11
C GLU A 473 -5.10 32.53 -4.02
N HIS A 474 -6.15 31.84 -3.60
CA HIS A 474 -6.88 30.87 -4.41
C HIS A 474 -7.97 31.49 -5.29
N GLY A 475 -8.09 32.83 -5.34
CA GLY A 475 -9.04 33.55 -6.20
C GLY A 475 -10.50 33.35 -5.81
N LYS A 476 -10.79 32.89 -4.59
CA LYS A 476 -12.15 32.68 -4.07
C LYS A 476 -12.76 33.96 -3.51
N ILE A 477 -11.93 34.92 -3.11
CA ILE A 477 -12.39 36.20 -2.58
C ILE A 477 -11.51 37.38 -3.00
N GLY A 478 -12.12 38.51 -3.32
CA GLY A 478 -11.42 39.69 -3.82
C GLY A 478 -10.94 40.58 -2.69
N THR A 479 -11.87 41.23 -1.99
CA THR A 479 -11.53 42.29 -1.02
C THR A 479 -11.77 41.87 0.43
N GLU A 480 -11.08 42.53 1.36
CA GLU A 480 -11.29 42.34 2.80
C GLU A 480 -12.72 42.72 3.21
N ARG A 481 -13.33 43.70 2.52
CA ARG A 481 -14.73 44.07 2.72
C ARG A 481 -15.69 42.94 2.34
N GLU A 482 -15.52 42.34 1.17
CA GLU A 482 -16.28 41.16 0.73
C GLU A 482 -16.11 39.99 1.72
N TRP A 483 -14.91 39.80 2.24
CA TRP A 483 -14.63 38.78 3.27
C TRP A 483 -15.39 39.03 4.55
N ASN A 484 -15.33 40.24 5.09
CA ASN A 484 -16.02 40.58 6.33
C ASN A 484 -17.54 40.51 6.18
N GLU A 485 -18.10 40.87 5.01
CA GLU A 485 -19.53 40.66 4.70
C GLU A 485 -19.91 39.18 4.69
N MET A 486 -19.11 38.34 4.04
CA MET A 486 -19.31 36.88 4.02
C MET A 486 -19.19 36.28 5.43
N GLN A 487 -18.19 36.69 6.20
CA GLN A 487 -17.98 36.27 7.59
C GLN A 487 -19.15 36.64 8.48
N ILE A 488 -19.65 37.89 8.40
CA ILE A 488 -20.83 38.31 9.16
C ILE A 488 -22.04 37.43 8.81
N LYS A 489 -22.28 37.18 7.51
CA LYS A 489 -23.37 36.30 7.07
C LYS A 489 -23.20 34.87 7.58
N PHE A 490 -21.99 34.32 7.53
CA PHE A 490 -21.68 32.98 8.00
C PHE A 490 -21.86 32.84 9.51
N ILE A 491 -21.26 33.74 10.29
CA ILE A 491 -21.33 33.75 11.76
C ILE A 491 -22.77 33.90 12.25
N ASN A 492 -23.58 34.77 11.61
CA ASN A 492 -25.00 34.93 11.93
C ASN A 492 -25.81 33.64 11.75
N ASN A 493 -25.51 32.85 10.71
CA ASN A 493 -26.27 31.65 10.37
C ASN A 493 -25.74 30.38 11.06
N HIS A 494 -24.50 30.41 11.57
CA HIS A 494 -23.89 29.28 12.25
C HIS A 494 -24.36 29.17 13.70
N PHE A 495 -24.57 27.95 14.18
CA PHE A 495 -24.82 27.64 15.58
C PHE A 495 -23.92 26.48 16.00
N TYR A 496 -23.32 26.56 17.19
CA TYR A 496 -22.64 25.41 17.77
C TYR A 496 -23.67 24.33 18.14
N PHE A 497 -23.38 23.07 17.85
CA PHE A 497 -24.31 21.96 18.00
C PHE A 497 -24.29 21.37 19.41
N THR A 498 -23.10 21.08 19.95
CA THR A 498 -22.90 20.46 21.26
C THR A 498 -23.20 21.42 22.42
N LYS A 499 -23.55 20.85 23.58
CA LYS A 499 -23.79 21.66 24.79
C LYS A 499 -22.51 22.36 25.25
N THR A 500 -21.38 21.66 25.11
CA THR A 500 -20.05 22.13 25.50
C THR A 500 -19.62 23.33 24.65
N ALA A 501 -19.66 23.21 23.32
CA ALA A 501 -19.23 24.31 22.44
C ALA A 501 -20.15 25.54 22.59
N ARG A 502 -21.47 25.34 22.69
CA ARG A 502 -22.42 26.44 22.99
C ARG A 502 -22.03 27.19 24.27
N LYS A 503 -21.72 26.47 25.35
CA LYS A 503 -21.34 27.07 26.63
C LYS A 503 -20.01 27.81 26.55
N GLN A 504 -19.03 27.26 25.83
CA GLN A 504 -17.68 27.82 25.76
C GLN A 504 -17.57 29.00 24.78
N ARG A 505 -18.32 28.97 23.67
CA ARG A 505 -18.04 29.82 22.51
C ARG A 505 -19.13 30.83 22.15
N ASN A 506 -20.41 30.63 22.53
CA ASN A 506 -21.50 31.51 22.10
C ASN A 506 -21.30 32.98 22.49
N VAL A 507 -20.88 33.26 23.74
CA VAL A 507 -20.68 34.64 24.22
C VAL A 507 -19.58 35.34 23.44
N ASN A 508 -18.44 34.66 23.26
CA ASN A 508 -17.32 35.22 22.52
C ASN A 508 -17.67 35.42 21.05
N LYS A 509 -18.38 34.47 20.43
CA LYS A 509 -18.82 34.55 19.04
C LYS A 509 -19.67 35.79 18.78
N GLN A 510 -20.60 36.11 19.68
CA GLN A 510 -21.40 37.35 19.57
C GLN A 510 -20.51 38.60 19.65
N SER A 511 -19.54 38.62 20.58
CA SER A 511 -18.58 39.72 20.68
C SER A 511 -17.74 39.89 19.40
N GLN A 512 -17.34 38.79 18.74
CA GLN A 512 -16.60 38.89 17.47
C GLN A 512 -17.47 39.47 16.34
N LEU A 513 -18.74 39.07 16.28
CA LEU A 513 -19.69 39.61 15.31
C LEU A 513 -19.88 41.13 15.48
N ASP A 514 -20.00 41.60 16.73
CA ASP A 514 -20.14 43.02 17.01
C ASP A 514 -18.88 43.82 16.62
N LYS A 515 -17.69 43.24 16.82
CA LYS A 515 -16.42 43.84 16.36
C LYS A 515 -16.32 43.93 14.85
N LEU A 516 -16.74 42.88 14.13
CA LEU A 516 -16.76 42.89 12.65
C LEU A 516 -17.74 43.94 12.11
N ARG A 517 -18.94 44.02 12.68
CA ARG A 517 -19.92 45.07 12.31
C ARG A 517 -19.37 46.47 12.56
N ALA A 518 -18.78 46.70 13.74
CA ALA A 518 -18.16 47.99 14.06
C ALA A 518 -16.95 48.32 13.17
N TRP A 519 -16.27 47.33 12.60
CA TRP A 519 -15.22 47.55 11.60
C TRP A 519 -15.81 47.93 10.24
N MET A 520 -16.89 47.25 9.81
CA MET A 520 -17.64 47.55 8.58
C MET A 520 -18.29 48.92 8.58
N ASP A 521 -18.70 49.43 9.75
CA ASP A 521 -19.26 50.79 9.86
C ASP A 521 -18.19 51.89 9.76
N ARG A 522 -16.91 51.53 9.97
CA ARG A 522 -15.77 52.46 10.01
C ARG A 522 -14.97 52.52 8.70
N ASN A 523 -15.12 51.55 7.81
CA ASN A 523 -14.37 51.40 6.56
C ASN A 523 -15.30 51.09 5.37
#